data_AF-A0A9D7KJJ4-F1
#
_entry.id   AF-A0A9D7KJJ4-F1
#
_cell.length_a   1.000
_cell.length_b   1.000
_cell.length_c   1.000
_cell.angle_alpha   90.00
_cell.angle_beta   90.00
_cell.angle_gamma   90.00
#
_symmetry.space_group_name_H-M   'P 1'
#
loop_
_entity.id
_entity.type
_entity.pdbx_description
1 polymer ?
#
loop_
_entity_poly.entity_id
_entity_poly.type
_entity_poly.pdbx_seq_one_letter_code
_entity_poly.pdbx_strand_id
1 'polypeptide(L)'
;MKDIEIKEVKDMIEKTETVLPLHYAVVDNPIEIELLQTELRDKFLENSNEVDQVGKLPINQWSVCQFDVSENKDVWYLYNLHTDMPGTRKDRYWNILGSGEYEHWNLAEVELNIPLEGIDRKMQGAFVKDDEGKRYLVHRGRFRGKKTFMKIEDFMNKFSGEKILSGEGKKLQEFAVIACLDDNGDKFIQDVVKFLNEVKRIKTEFNNKG
;
A
#
# COMPACT_ATOMS: atom_id res chain seq x y z
N MET A 1 27.04 -10.82 -40.60
CA MET A 1 27.60 -9.58 -40.00
C MET A 1 26.66 -8.87 -39.03
N LYS A 2 25.33 -9.10 -39.04
CA LYS A 2 24.38 -8.42 -38.13
C LYS A 2 24.12 -9.12 -36.79
N ASP A 3 24.45 -10.42 -36.67
CA ASP A 3 24.13 -11.19 -35.45
C ASP A 3 25.20 -11.09 -34.35
N ILE A 4 26.41 -10.61 -34.69
CA ILE A 4 27.53 -10.43 -33.76
C ILE A 4 27.32 -9.17 -32.92
N GLU A 5 26.81 -8.08 -33.52
CA GLU A 5 26.47 -6.84 -32.80
C GLU A 5 25.35 -7.04 -31.77
N ILE A 6 24.34 -7.89 -32.04
CA ILE A 6 23.25 -8.12 -31.09
C ILE A 6 23.74 -8.88 -29.84
N LYS A 7 24.69 -9.80 -30.01
CA LYS A 7 25.27 -10.53 -28.89
C LYS A 7 26.19 -9.63 -28.06
N GLU A 8 26.99 -8.79 -28.70
CA GLU A 8 27.85 -7.83 -27.99
C GLU A 8 27.04 -6.74 -27.28
N VAL A 9 25.92 -6.29 -27.85
CA VAL A 9 24.99 -5.36 -27.19
C VAL A 9 24.26 -6.04 -26.02
N LYS A 10 23.88 -7.32 -26.13
CA LYS A 10 23.31 -8.08 -25.00
C LYS A 10 24.32 -8.33 -23.89
N ASP A 11 25.54 -8.71 -24.24
CA ASP A 11 26.63 -8.90 -23.28
C ASP A 11 27.06 -7.56 -22.66
N MET A 12 26.91 -6.43 -23.36
CA MET A 12 27.08 -5.08 -22.81
C MET A 12 25.94 -4.71 -21.86
N ILE A 13 24.68 -5.02 -22.18
CA ILE A 13 23.52 -4.80 -21.29
C ILE A 13 23.63 -5.65 -20.02
N GLU A 14 24.08 -6.91 -20.14
CA GLU A 14 24.36 -7.79 -18.99
C GLU A 14 25.61 -7.36 -18.20
N LYS A 15 26.60 -6.69 -18.82
CA LYS A 15 27.79 -6.14 -18.12
C LYS A 15 27.58 -4.74 -17.56
N THR A 16 26.60 -3.97 -18.04
CA THR A 16 26.07 -2.79 -17.37
C THR A 16 24.93 -3.17 -16.44
N GLU A 17 25.19 -4.11 -15.53
CA GLU A 17 24.59 -4.06 -14.21
C GLU A 17 25.20 -2.87 -13.45
N THR A 18 24.88 -1.64 -13.89
CA THR A 18 24.66 -0.57 -12.93
C THR A 18 23.43 -0.98 -12.13
N VAL A 19 23.65 -1.86 -11.16
CA VAL A 19 22.74 -2.05 -10.04
C VAL A 19 22.74 -0.68 -9.36
N LEU A 20 21.80 0.18 -9.75
CA LEU A 20 21.47 1.36 -8.97
C LEU A 20 21.25 0.84 -7.55
N PRO A 21 21.91 1.43 -6.52
CA PRO A 21 21.74 0.97 -5.16
C PRO A 21 20.25 0.89 -4.86
N LEU A 22 19.80 -0.22 -4.30
CA LEU A 22 18.40 -0.39 -3.93
C LEU A 22 18.15 0.45 -2.69
N HIS A 23 17.84 1.73 -2.93
CA HIS A 23 17.66 2.80 -1.95
C HIS A 23 16.39 2.65 -1.10
N TYR A 24 15.82 1.44 -0.96
CA TYR A 24 14.61 1.19 -0.17
C TYR A 24 14.60 -0.23 0.41
N ALA A 25 14.54 -0.35 1.74
CA ALA A 25 14.39 -1.60 2.48
C ALA A 25 12.97 -1.75 3.03
N VAL A 26 12.32 -2.89 2.79
CA VAL A 26 11.03 -3.22 3.43
C VAL A 26 11.24 -3.42 4.93
N VAL A 27 10.43 -2.76 5.74
CA VAL A 27 10.41 -2.95 7.19
C VAL A 27 9.75 -4.30 7.49
N ASP A 28 10.50 -5.19 8.13
CA ASP A 28 10.06 -6.56 8.44
C ASP A 28 10.11 -6.90 9.94
N ASN A 29 10.66 -6.00 10.76
CA ASN A 29 10.71 -6.16 12.21
C ASN A 29 9.33 -5.88 12.84
N PRO A 30 8.78 -6.79 13.67
CA PRO A 30 7.43 -6.64 14.23
C PRO A 30 7.25 -5.39 15.09
N ILE A 31 8.25 -5.05 15.91
CA ILE A 31 8.20 -3.88 16.79
C ILE A 31 8.18 -2.61 15.95
N GLU A 32 9.02 -2.56 14.91
CA GLU A 32 9.05 -1.40 14.02
C GLU A 32 7.76 -1.27 13.22
N ILE A 33 7.19 -2.38 12.74
CA ILE A 33 5.88 -2.38 12.07
C ILE A 33 4.80 -1.83 13.01
N GLU A 34 4.73 -2.30 14.25
CA GLU A 34 3.74 -1.84 15.23
C GLU A 34 3.85 -0.34 15.51
N LEU A 35 5.08 0.18 15.64
CA LEU A 35 5.33 1.62 15.80
C LEU A 35 4.85 2.40 14.58
N LEU A 36 5.18 1.95 13.37
CA LEU A 36 4.76 2.61 12.13
C LEU A 36 3.25 2.53 11.90
N GLN A 37 2.58 1.48 12.38
CA GLN A 37 1.12 1.41 12.36
C GLN A 37 0.47 2.40 13.30
N THR A 38 1.05 2.56 14.48
CA THR A 38 0.61 3.57 15.45
C THR A 38 0.76 4.96 14.86
N GLU A 39 1.91 5.25 14.23
CA GLU A 39 2.15 6.52 13.56
C GLU A 39 1.23 6.75 12.35
N LEU A 40 0.99 5.70 11.54
CA LEU A 40 0.05 5.76 10.43
C LEU A 40 -1.35 6.17 10.93
N ARG A 41 -1.83 5.53 12.00
CA ARG A 41 -3.08 5.91 12.66
C ARG A 41 -3.07 7.37 13.09
N ASP A 42 -2.03 7.79 13.79
CA ASP A 42 -1.96 9.14 14.35
C ASP A 42 -1.97 10.20 13.25
N LYS A 43 -1.30 9.96 12.11
CA LYS A 43 -1.36 10.84 10.93
C LYS A 43 -2.77 11.04 10.40
N PHE A 44 -3.59 9.99 10.36
CA PHE A 44 -4.99 10.11 9.96
C PHE A 44 -5.81 10.84 11.02
N LEU A 45 -5.65 10.49 12.30
CA LEU A 45 -6.38 11.11 13.41
C LEU A 45 -6.10 12.62 13.53
N GLU A 46 -4.85 13.05 13.35
CA GLU A 46 -4.46 14.47 13.36
C GLU A 46 -5.14 15.29 12.26
N ASN A 47 -5.57 14.64 11.18
CA ASN A 47 -6.23 15.26 10.03
C ASN A 47 -7.73 14.92 9.95
N SER A 48 -8.28 14.31 11.00
CA SER A 48 -9.67 13.88 11.09
C SER A 48 -10.54 15.01 11.64
N ASN A 49 -11.75 15.17 11.10
CA ASN A 49 -12.75 16.06 11.70
C ASN A 49 -13.61 15.34 12.74
N GLU A 50 -13.74 14.01 12.61
CA GLU A 50 -14.48 13.14 13.52
C GLU A 50 -13.66 11.87 13.79
N VAL A 51 -13.74 11.34 15.01
CA VAL A 51 -13.15 10.03 15.39
C VAL A 51 -14.28 9.20 15.94
N ASP A 52 -14.86 8.35 15.10
CA ASP A 52 -15.97 7.51 15.51
C ASP A 52 -15.46 6.15 16.00
N GLN A 53 -15.86 5.81 17.23
CA GLN A 53 -15.67 4.48 17.79
C GLN A 53 -16.70 3.49 17.24
N VAL A 54 -16.17 2.49 16.54
CA VAL A 54 -16.59 1.09 16.55
C VAL A 54 -17.91 0.74 15.87
N GLY A 55 -17.84 0.74 14.54
CA GLY A 55 -18.66 -0.18 13.76
C GLY A 55 -18.34 -1.64 14.13
N LYS A 56 -19.33 -2.53 14.01
CA LYS A 56 -19.16 -3.98 14.13
C LYS A 56 -19.26 -4.58 12.74
N LEU A 57 -18.20 -5.24 12.27
CA LEU A 57 -18.21 -5.88 10.95
C LEU A 57 -18.43 -7.38 11.03
N PRO A 58 -19.51 -7.92 10.44
CA PRO A 58 -19.65 -9.36 10.29
C PRO A 58 -18.64 -9.84 9.24
N ILE A 59 -17.58 -10.52 9.69
CA ILE A 59 -16.59 -11.13 8.79
C ILE A 59 -17.13 -12.44 8.21
N ASN A 60 -17.95 -13.13 9.01
CA ASN A 60 -18.76 -14.28 8.63
C ASN A 60 -19.89 -14.45 9.67
N GLN A 61 -20.74 -15.48 9.48
CA GLN A 61 -21.87 -15.79 10.37
C GLN A 61 -21.49 -16.08 11.85
N TRP A 62 -20.20 -16.14 12.21
CA TRP A 62 -19.69 -16.48 13.53
C TRP A 62 -18.72 -15.45 14.13
N SER A 63 -18.43 -14.34 13.47
CA SER A 63 -17.38 -13.41 13.94
C SER A 63 -17.65 -11.96 13.57
N VAL A 64 -17.55 -11.09 14.59
CA VAL A 64 -17.63 -9.64 14.47
C VAL A 64 -16.25 -9.05 14.73
N CYS A 65 -15.73 -8.27 13.79
CA CYS A 65 -14.53 -7.45 13.99
C CYS A 65 -14.93 -6.10 14.61
N GLN A 66 -14.17 -5.64 15.59
CA GLN A 66 -14.13 -4.24 16.01
C GLN A 66 -13.05 -3.51 15.19
N PHE A 67 -13.34 -2.30 14.76
CA PHE A 67 -12.44 -1.43 14.01
C PHE A 67 -12.81 0.02 14.29
N ASP A 68 -11.87 0.92 14.02
CA ASP A 68 -12.08 2.35 14.13
C ASP A 68 -12.00 2.98 12.75
N VAL A 69 -12.63 4.14 12.59
CA VAL A 69 -12.58 4.94 11.37
C VAL A 69 -12.14 6.36 11.72
N SER A 70 -11.16 6.86 10.98
CA SER A 70 -10.80 8.27 10.93
C SER A 70 -11.21 8.81 9.57
N GLU A 71 -11.91 9.94 9.55
CA GLU A 71 -12.34 10.56 8.30
C GLU A 71 -12.25 12.10 8.30
N ASN A 72 -12.10 12.61 7.08
CA ASN A 72 -12.41 13.99 6.75
C ASN A 72 -13.15 14.01 5.39
N LYS A 73 -13.42 15.20 4.87
CA LYS A 73 -14.15 15.39 3.61
C LYS A 73 -13.50 14.72 2.38
N ASP A 74 -12.19 14.42 2.43
CA ASP A 74 -11.40 13.97 1.28
C ASP A 74 -11.05 12.47 1.38
N VAL A 75 -10.83 11.95 2.60
CA VAL A 75 -10.37 10.58 2.85
C VAL A 75 -10.95 10.00 4.14
N TRP A 76 -11.20 8.69 4.12
CA TRP A 76 -11.41 7.89 5.31
C TRP A 76 -10.41 6.73 5.40
N TYR A 77 -10.07 6.39 6.63
CA TYR A 77 -9.15 5.32 6.99
C TYR A 77 -9.77 4.45 8.07
N LEU A 78 -10.07 3.21 7.69
CA LEU A 78 -10.50 2.18 8.61
C LEU A 78 -9.29 1.37 9.05
N TYR A 79 -9.13 1.23 10.35
CA TYR A 79 -8.01 0.51 10.94
C TYR A 79 -8.41 -0.39 12.09
N ASN A 80 -7.58 -1.41 12.33
CA ASN A 80 -7.63 -2.20 13.55
C ASN A 80 -6.20 -2.57 13.98
N LEU A 81 -5.81 -2.08 15.15
CA LEU A 81 -4.53 -2.39 15.80
C LEU A 81 -4.59 -3.64 16.70
N HIS A 82 -5.78 -4.07 17.09
CA HIS A 82 -6.01 -5.23 17.94
C HIS A 82 -6.10 -6.50 17.10
N THR A 83 -5.05 -7.30 17.10
CA THR A 83 -5.03 -8.57 16.37
C THR A 83 -5.44 -9.77 17.21
N ASP A 84 -5.66 -9.53 18.50
CA ASP A 84 -6.00 -10.48 19.56
C ASP A 84 -7.51 -10.56 19.88
N MET A 85 -8.34 -9.68 19.29
CA MET A 85 -9.79 -9.72 19.48
C MET A 85 -10.48 -10.88 18.72
N PRO A 86 -11.64 -11.39 19.21
CA PRO A 86 -12.42 -12.37 18.46
C PRO A 86 -12.77 -11.86 17.06
N GLY A 87 -12.54 -12.70 16.04
CA GLY A 87 -12.79 -12.36 14.63
C GLY A 87 -11.62 -11.68 13.92
N THR A 88 -10.63 -11.14 14.63
CA THR A 88 -9.51 -10.46 13.96
C THR A 88 -8.56 -11.47 13.33
N ARG A 89 -7.93 -11.05 12.24
CA ARG A 89 -6.94 -11.83 11.53
C ARG A 89 -5.59 -11.67 12.24
N LYS A 90 -5.03 -12.77 12.75
CA LYS A 90 -3.77 -12.80 13.51
C LYS A 90 -2.50 -12.74 12.65
N ASP A 91 -2.64 -12.52 11.36
CA ASP A 91 -1.55 -12.46 10.40
C ASP A 91 -1.24 -11.04 9.91
N ARG A 92 -2.09 -10.06 10.24
CA ARG A 92 -1.96 -8.68 9.75
C ARG A 92 -2.75 -7.66 10.57
N TYR A 93 -2.39 -6.41 10.39
CA TYR A 93 -3.26 -5.28 10.70
C TYR A 93 -4.28 -5.05 9.60
N TRP A 94 -5.49 -4.59 9.95
CA TRP A 94 -6.46 -4.13 8.95
C TRP A 94 -6.24 -2.66 8.68
N ASN A 95 -6.04 -2.34 7.41
CA ASN A 95 -5.79 -1.00 6.92
C ASN A 95 -6.56 -0.86 5.61
N ILE A 96 -7.62 -0.09 5.63
CA ILE A 96 -8.51 0.12 4.49
C ILE A 96 -8.67 1.61 4.27
N LEU A 97 -8.44 2.06 3.04
CA LEU A 97 -8.57 3.45 2.66
C LEU A 97 -9.71 3.60 1.66
N GLY A 98 -10.46 4.68 1.83
CA GLY A 98 -11.25 5.22 0.74
C GLY A 98 -11.36 6.72 0.75
N SER A 99 -11.99 7.27 -0.27
CA SER A 99 -12.09 8.72 -0.48
C SER A 99 -13.50 9.25 -0.34
N GLY A 100 -13.61 10.50 0.12
CA GLY A 100 -14.85 11.10 0.61
C GLY A 100 -15.12 10.73 2.07
N GLU A 101 -16.37 10.86 2.48
CA GLU A 101 -16.87 10.44 3.79
C GLU A 101 -17.07 8.92 3.85
N TYR A 102 -16.92 8.35 5.03
CA TYR A 102 -17.11 6.94 5.29
C TYR A 102 -18.60 6.59 5.34
N GLU A 103 -19.04 5.76 4.39
CA GLU A 103 -20.38 5.17 4.46
C GLU A 103 -20.31 3.70 4.90
N HIS A 104 -19.43 2.92 4.27
CA HIS A 104 -19.30 1.49 4.52
C HIS A 104 -17.99 0.93 3.93
N TRP A 105 -17.35 0.00 4.64
CA TRP A 105 -16.06 -0.61 4.25
C TRP A 105 -16.01 -1.22 2.84
N ASN A 106 -17.14 -1.68 2.29
CA ASN A 106 -17.17 -2.30 0.95
C ASN A 106 -16.99 -1.29 -0.19
N LEU A 107 -17.00 0.02 0.12
CA LEU A 107 -16.68 1.09 -0.81
C LEU A 107 -15.17 1.40 -0.85
N ALA A 108 -14.35 0.65 -0.12
CA ALA A 108 -12.90 0.81 -0.10
C ALA A 108 -12.27 0.84 -1.50
N GLU A 109 -11.37 1.80 -1.71
CA GLU A 109 -10.52 1.79 -2.89
C GLU A 109 -9.25 0.96 -2.69
N VAL A 110 -8.71 0.91 -1.47
CA VAL A 110 -7.42 0.28 -1.20
C VAL A 110 -7.50 -0.51 0.10
N GLU A 111 -7.03 -1.75 0.05
CA GLU A 111 -6.73 -2.53 1.24
C GLU A 111 -5.22 -2.69 1.32
N LEU A 112 -4.59 -2.23 2.40
CA LEU A 112 -3.14 -2.36 2.61
C LEU A 112 -2.83 -3.67 3.34
N ASN A 113 -3.51 -3.91 4.45
CA ASN A 113 -3.44 -5.18 5.16
C ASN A 113 -1.99 -5.58 5.56
N ILE A 114 -1.25 -4.68 6.19
CA ILE A 114 0.20 -4.84 6.48
C ILE A 114 0.42 -6.03 7.45
N PRO A 115 1.41 -6.92 7.20
CA PRO A 115 1.67 -8.07 8.05
C PRO A 115 2.08 -7.65 9.47
N LEU A 116 1.88 -8.53 10.45
CA LEU A 116 2.34 -8.28 11.83
C LEU A 116 3.87 -8.36 11.97
N GLU A 117 4.49 -9.21 11.16
CA GLU A 117 5.92 -9.45 11.16
C GLU A 117 6.38 -9.93 9.79
N GLY A 118 7.65 -9.73 9.47
CA GLY A 118 8.26 -10.25 8.26
C GLY A 118 7.70 -9.63 6.97
N ILE A 119 8.04 -10.27 5.85
CA ILE A 119 7.56 -9.87 4.51
C ILE A 119 6.57 -10.93 4.00
N ASP A 120 5.27 -10.69 4.15
CA ASP A 120 4.24 -11.51 3.49
C ASP A 120 3.84 -10.88 2.16
N ARG A 121 4.25 -11.48 1.04
CA ARG A 121 3.95 -11.03 -0.34
C ARG A 121 2.46 -11.08 -0.74
N LYS A 122 1.60 -11.69 0.07
CA LYS A 122 0.14 -11.71 -0.14
C LYS A 122 -0.54 -10.43 0.30
N MET A 123 0.07 -9.71 1.25
CA MET A 123 -0.40 -8.40 1.70
C MET A 123 -0.14 -7.34 0.63
N GLN A 124 -0.82 -6.21 0.69
CA GLN A 124 -0.76 -5.24 -0.40
C GLN A 124 0.00 -3.98 -0.03
N GLY A 125 -0.05 -3.59 1.23
CA GLY A 125 0.74 -2.53 1.82
C GLY A 125 2.02 -3.06 2.44
N ALA A 126 3.01 -2.18 2.51
CA ALA A 126 4.22 -2.35 3.29
C ALA A 126 4.72 -0.98 3.75
N PHE A 127 5.58 -0.99 4.77
CA PHE A 127 6.46 0.13 5.06
C PHE A 127 7.82 -0.12 4.43
N VAL A 128 8.45 0.95 3.97
CA VAL A 128 9.82 0.92 3.48
C VAL A 128 10.61 2.08 4.06
N LYS A 129 11.92 1.90 4.18
CA LYS A 129 12.88 2.95 4.54
C LYS A 129 13.86 3.19 3.41
N ASP A 130 14.16 4.44 3.11
CA ASP A 130 15.29 4.75 2.25
C ASP A 130 16.63 4.75 3.00
N ASP A 131 17.71 5.01 2.28
CA ASP A 131 19.07 5.04 2.82
C ASP A 131 19.30 6.16 3.84
N GLU A 132 18.47 7.21 3.81
CA GLU A 132 18.48 8.30 4.79
C GLU A 132 17.60 7.97 6.00
N GLY A 133 16.95 6.81 6.00
CA GLY A 133 16.06 6.35 7.05
C GLY A 133 14.65 6.93 6.96
N LYS A 134 14.31 7.63 5.89
CA LYS A 134 12.98 8.20 5.68
C LYS A 134 11.99 7.11 5.32
N ARG A 135 10.79 7.21 5.85
CA ARG A 135 9.81 6.13 6.00
C ARG A 135 8.62 6.37 5.10
N TYR A 136 8.25 5.37 4.31
CA TYR A 136 7.19 5.49 3.33
C TYR A 136 6.17 4.37 3.47
N LEU A 137 4.92 4.73 3.24
CA LEU A 137 3.82 3.80 3.06
C LEU A 137 3.70 3.49 1.57
N VAL A 138 3.70 2.22 1.20
CA VAL A 138 3.73 1.80 -0.20
C VAL A 138 2.73 0.69 -0.49
N HIS A 139 2.34 0.55 -1.77
CA HIS A 139 1.40 -0.45 -2.27
C HIS A 139 2.02 -1.32 -3.37
N ARG A 140 1.72 -2.62 -3.36
CA ARG A 140 2.24 -3.61 -4.34
C ARG A 140 1.51 -3.65 -5.69
N GLY A 141 0.47 -2.84 -5.85
CA GLY A 141 -0.26 -2.69 -7.10
C GLY A 141 -1.28 -3.79 -7.42
N ARG A 142 -1.52 -4.76 -6.53
CA ARG A 142 -2.58 -5.77 -6.76
C ARG A 142 -3.91 -5.19 -6.32
N PHE A 143 -4.81 -5.00 -7.27
CA PHE A 143 -6.17 -4.53 -7.00
C PHE A 143 -7.21 -5.54 -7.47
N ARG A 144 -8.31 -5.63 -6.73
CA ARG A 144 -9.50 -6.37 -7.16
C ARG A 144 -10.35 -5.47 -8.05
N GLY A 145 -10.61 -5.90 -9.29
CA GLY A 145 -11.62 -5.32 -10.17
C GLY A 145 -13.00 -5.97 -9.95
N LYS A 146 -14.02 -5.54 -10.69
CA LYS A 146 -15.40 -6.04 -10.51
C LYS A 146 -15.54 -7.56 -10.73
N LYS A 147 -14.86 -8.10 -11.75
CA LYS A 147 -14.95 -9.52 -12.15
C LYS A 147 -13.66 -10.31 -11.90
N THR A 148 -12.51 -9.64 -11.88
CA THR A 148 -11.19 -10.29 -11.78
C THR A 148 -10.17 -9.38 -11.10
N PHE A 149 -9.04 -9.95 -10.67
CA PHE A 149 -7.89 -9.18 -10.21
C PHE A 149 -7.19 -8.50 -11.38
N MET A 150 -6.82 -7.24 -11.18
CA MET A 150 -5.90 -6.54 -12.07
C MET A 150 -4.51 -7.14 -11.91
N LYS A 151 -3.80 -7.37 -13.02
CA LYS A 151 -2.40 -7.77 -12.95
C LYS A 151 -1.58 -6.61 -12.38
N ILE A 152 -0.54 -6.93 -11.63
CA ILE A 152 0.33 -5.92 -11.00
C ILE A 152 0.94 -5.03 -12.09
N GLU A 153 1.40 -5.63 -13.18
CA GLU A 153 2.01 -4.93 -14.31
C GLU A 153 1.01 -3.98 -14.99
N ASP A 154 -0.26 -4.37 -15.11
CA ASP A 154 -1.29 -3.51 -15.70
C ASP A 154 -1.54 -2.26 -14.84
N PHE A 155 -1.48 -2.39 -13.51
CA PHE A 155 -1.56 -1.25 -12.61
C PHE A 155 -0.29 -0.39 -12.70
N MET A 156 0.90 -0.98 -12.51
CA MET A 156 2.16 -0.23 -12.44
C MET A 156 2.47 0.53 -13.74
N ASN A 157 2.13 -0.03 -14.90
CA ASN A 157 2.31 0.64 -16.20
C ASN A 157 1.40 1.86 -16.37
N LYS A 158 0.25 1.89 -15.68
CA LYS A 158 -0.71 2.99 -15.75
C LYS A 158 -0.58 3.99 -14.60
N PHE A 159 0.02 3.57 -13.50
CA PHE A 159 0.24 4.39 -12.33
C PHE A 159 1.27 5.48 -12.64
N SER A 160 0.83 6.73 -12.55
CA SER A 160 1.64 7.91 -12.87
C SER A 160 2.38 8.51 -11.67
N GLY A 161 2.07 8.03 -10.46
CA GLY A 161 2.77 8.44 -9.25
C GLY A 161 4.16 7.82 -9.11
N GLU A 162 4.82 8.15 -8.00
CA GLU A 162 6.16 7.66 -7.70
C GLU A 162 6.18 6.15 -7.47
N LYS A 163 7.16 5.49 -8.10
CA LYS A 163 7.40 4.05 -7.98
C LYS A 163 8.82 3.83 -7.48
N ILE A 164 8.97 2.88 -6.57
CA ILE A 164 10.25 2.49 -6.00
C ILE A 164 10.49 1.00 -6.22
N LEU A 165 11.75 0.60 -6.23
CA LEU A 165 12.16 -0.80 -6.24
C LEU A 165 12.74 -1.15 -4.87
N SER A 166 12.30 -2.27 -4.29
CA SER A 166 12.85 -2.81 -3.06
C SER A 166 13.06 -4.32 -3.16
N GLY A 167 14.06 -4.84 -2.46
CA GLY A 167 14.47 -6.24 -2.46
C GLY A 167 15.92 -6.42 -2.88
N GLU A 168 16.35 -7.67 -3.06
CA GLU A 168 17.72 -8.01 -3.47
C GLU A 168 17.72 -9.04 -4.60
N GLY A 169 18.59 -8.85 -5.60
CA GLY A 169 18.78 -9.78 -6.71
C GLY A 169 17.49 -10.13 -7.45
N LYS A 170 17.14 -11.42 -7.53
CA LYS A 170 15.92 -11.89 -8.23
C LYS A 170 14.61 -11.62 -7.47
N LYS A 171 14.65 -10.97 -6.31
CA LYS A 171 13.48 -10.72 -5.44
C LYS A 171 12.99 -9.26 -5.49
N LEU A 172 13.51 -8.47 -6.42
CA LEU A 172 13.07 -7.10 -6.68
C LEU A 172 11.56 -7.03 -6.83
N GLN A 173 10.96 -6.08 -6.14
CA GLN A 173 9.56 -5.77 -6.21
C GLN A 173 9.40 -4.26 -6.41
N GLU A 174 8.63 -3.89 -7.41
CA GLU A 174 8.17 -2.51 -7.58
C GLU A 174 7.00 -2.24 -6.63
N PHE A 175 7.00 -1.06 -6.04
CA PHE A 175 5.93 -0.55 -5.21
C PHE A 175 5.52 0.84 -5.70
N ALA A 176 4.23 1.13 -5.64
CA ALA A 176 3.70 2.48 -5.75
C ALA A 176 3.80 3.17 -4.39
N VAL A 177 4.42 4.34 -4.34
CA VAL A 177 4.48 5.16 -3.12
C VAL A 177 3.10 5.77 -2.87
N ILE A 178 2.58 5.61 -1.66
CA ILE A 178 1.33 6.24 -1.23
C ILE A 178 1.65 7.61 -0.62
N ALA A 179 2.51 7.62 0.41
CA ALA A 179 2.91 8.82 1.13
C ALA A 179 4.17 8.56 1.96
N CYS A 180 4.87 9.63 2.33
CA CYS A 180 5.95 9.58 3.32
C CYS A 180 5.40 9.86 4.72
N LEU A 181 5.70 8.99 5.69
CA LEU A 181 5.27 9.17 7.09
C LEU A 181 5.97 10.37 7.75
N ASP A 182 7.18 10.71 7.32
CA ASP A 182 7.95 11.84 7.87
C ASP A 182 7.49 13.21 7.34
N ASP A 183 6.52 13.25 6.42
CA ASP A 183 5.95 14.51 5.94
C ASP A 183 5.09 15.16 7.04
N ASN A 184 5.22 16.49 7.17
CA ASN A 184 4.54 17.28 8.21
C ASN A 184 3.25 17.93 7.69
N GLY A 185 2.32 18.19 8.63
CA GLY A 185 1.01 18.79 8.33
C GLY A 185 0.19 17.95 7.37
N ASP A 186 -0.62 18.62 6.54
CA ASP A 186 -1.59 17.97 5.65
C ASP A 186 -0.96 17.24 4.46
N LYS A 187 0.37 17.35 4.25
CA LYS A 187 1.04 16.80 3.06
C LYS A 187 0.86 15.29 2.96
N PHE A 188 0.96 14.58 4.08
CA PHE A 188 0.73 13.13 4.13
C PHE A 188 -0.65 12.77 3.56
N ILE A 189 -1.70 13.44 4.03
CA ILE A 189 -3.09 13.20 3.57
C ILE A 189 -3.28 13.61 2.11
N GLN A 190 -2.70 14.73 1.67
CA GLN A 190 -2.76 15.13 0.26
C GLN A 190 -2.16 14.08 -0.67
N ASP A 191 -1.07 13.42 -0.27
CA ASP A 191 -0.45 12.38 -1.07
C ASP A 191 -1.26 11.07 -1.05
N VAL A 192 -1.86 10.70 0.09
CA VAL A 192 -2.86 9.61 0.15
C VAL A 192 -4.02 9.89 -0.82
N VAL A 193 -4.59 11.10 -0.82
CA VAL A 193 -5.70 11.48 -1.70
C VAL A 193 -5.29 11.40 -3.18
N LYS A 194 -4.09 11.87 -3.54
CA LYS A 194 -3.56 11.73 -4.91
C LYS A 194 -3.45 10.25 -5.31
N PHE A 195 -2.94 9.41 -4.42
CA PHE A 195 -2.85 7.97 -4.66
C PHE A 195 -4.23 7.34 -4.87
N LEU A 196 -5.20 7.64 -4.01
CA LEU A 196 -6.57 7.13 -4.15
C LEU A 196 -7.23 7.56 -5.47
N ASN A 197 -7.02 8.81 -5.89
CA ASN A 197 -7.51 9.31 -7.18
C ASN A 197 -6.91 8.56 -8.37
N GLU A 198 -5.62 8.24 -8.33
CA GLU A 198 -4.98 7.41 -9.35
C GLU A 198 -5.53 5.98 -9.37
N VAL A 199 -5.75 5.38 -8.19
CA VAL A 199 -6.40 4.05 -8.09
C VAL A 199 -7.81 4.09 -8.69
N LYS A 200 -8.62 5.11 -8.37
CA LYS A 200 -9.98 5.31 -8.94
C LYS A 200 -9.94 5.42 -10.46
N ARG A 201 -9.04 6.25 -11.01
CA ARG A 201 -8.86 6.42 -12.45
C ARG A 201 -8.54 5.09 -13.13
N ILE A 202 -7.53 4.37 -12.63
CA ILE A 202 -7.06 3.12 -13.22
C ILE A 202 -8.11 2.00 -13.10
N LYS A 203 -8.81 1.89 -11.96
CA LYS A 203 -9.92 0.94 -11.78
C LYS A 203 -11.07 1.22 -12.73
N THR A 204 -11.41 2.48 -12.95
CA THR A 204 -12.48 2.88 -13.88
C THR A 204 -12.13 2.46 -15.30
N GLU A 205 -10.91 2.78 -15.77
CA GLU A 205 -10.43 2.34 -17.09
C GLU A 205 -10.38 0.82 -17.23
N PHE A 206 -9.98 0.10 -16.18
CA PHE A 206 -9.91 -1.36 -16.19
C PHE A 206 -11.29 -2.00 -16.29
N ASN A 207 -12.26 -1.50 -15.53
CA ASN A 207 -13.63 -2.02 -15.53
C ASN A 207 -14.38 -1.70 -16.83
N ASN A 208 -14.01 -0.64 -17.55
CA ASN A 208 -14.61 -0.30 -18.84
C ASN A 208 -14.09 -1.17 -20.00
N LYS A 209 -13.05 -1.98 -19.77
CA LYS A 209 -12.44 -2.86 -20.79
C LYS A 209 -12.97 -4.30 -20.79
N GLY A 210 -13.90 -4.69 -19.90
CA GLY A 210 -14.43 -6.06 -19.81
C GLY A 210 -15.89 -6.13 -19.37
#